data_AF-A0A9W7SYI5-F1
#
_entry.id   AF-A0A9W7SYI5-F1
#
_cell.length_a   1.000
_cell.length_b   1.000
_cell.length_c   1.000
_cell.angle_alpha   90.00
_cell.angle_beta   90.00
_cell.angle_gamma   90.00
#
_symmetry.space_group_name_H-M   'P 1'
#
loop_
_entity.id
_entity.type
_entity.pdbx_description
1 polymer ?
#
loop_
_entity_poly.entity_id
_entity_poly.type
_entity_poly.pdbx_seq_one_letter_code
_entity_poly.pdbx_strand_id
1 'polypeptide(L)'
;MSAEALLVHYLEYLSSPAVLLAILIVVGPVVLSVTLETAAGSQKPNESVPGCRRVGIRGRSNLDDQYHARDQDEKPVPQVKALFTYPVKSCRGVELNASEVEASGLKYDRLFTFAQLVTKPIKNDADPEPSGEWDHQWRFITEREFPRLVRVKTQLWIPDPRGRQNTTPISRVSGQNQDKNKLRAREPQPRPRSRTRGNTLMGQLERGKASHSVDWAANGGCLLLQFMFEPDFNPLGLRTEIVTIKLPLAPTPQRAEAKHYEQEELSIWTDTVMATNMTTEIDTKALAKLKYYLGVTNPLAIFRLDERHKRTITRSLPKDRPKQEYKVGFVDAFPVNILGMSSVRATDDELPANASAKGKLDARRFRANVYVTGTPPFEEDKWKKILLGRRIGRDEQGLFETEAEYHVACRTARCTLPNVDPETGVKDRNEPYTTLGKTRKVDEGAYPHSCLGMQTIPLFERGFIRVGDPIEVLETGEHRYEKMFP
;
A
#
# COMPACT_ATOMS: atom_id res chain seq x y z
N MET A 1 49.09 -11.16 -43.58
CA MET A 1 49.19 -9.91 -42.80
C MET A 1 49.31 -10.30 -41.33
N SER A 2 50.29 -9.75 -40.61
CA SER A 2 50.42 -9.98 -39.16
C SER A 2 49.26 -9.30 -38.42
N ALA A 3 48.89 -9.80 -37.23
CA ALA A 3 47.83 -9.21 -36.40
C ALA A 3 48.11 -7.74 -36.07
N GLU A 4 49.38 -7.36 -35.93
CA GLU A 4 49.83 -5.98 -35.72
C GLU A 4 49.52 -5.08 -36.92
N ALA A 5 49.75 -5.54 -38.15
CA ALA A 5 49.45 -4.76 -39.35
C ALA A 5 47.93 -4.53 -39.53
N LEU A 6 47.12 -5.51 -39.13
CA LEU A 6 45.66 -5.39 -39.11
C LEU A 6 45.19 -4.37 -38.07
N LEU A 7 45.79 -4.38 -36.87
CA LEU A 7 45.47 -3.43 -35.81
C LEU A 7 45.83 -1.99 -36.21
N VAL A 8 47.01 -1.78 -36.79
CA VAL A 8 47.43 -0.45 -37.30
C VAL A 8 46.47 0.04 -38.38
N HIS A 9 46.07 -0.83 -39.31
CA HIS A 9 45.13 -0.46 -40.36
C HIS A 9 43.74 -0.09 -39.81
N TYR A 10 43.23 -0.81 -38.81
CA TYR A 10 41.97 -0.46 -38.15
C TYR A 10 42.07 0.84 -37.35
N LEU A 11 43.19 1.10 -36.69
CA LEU A 11 43.42 2.37 -35.98
C LEU A 11 43.47 3.55 -36.95
N GLU A 12 44.19 3.42 -38.07
CA GLU A 12 44.21 4.44 -39.13
C GLU A 12 42.81 4.67 -39.70
N TYR A 13 42.06 3.60 -40.00
CA TYR A 13 40.69 3.69 -40.50
C TYR A 13 39.75 4.38 -39.52
N LEU A 14 39.79 4.01 -38.24
CA LEU A 14 38.95 4.61 -37.18
C LEU A 14 39.38 6.05 -36.84
N SER A 15 40.63 6.43 -37.10
CA SER A 15 41.14 7.79 -36.92
C SER A 15 40.86 8.71 -38.12
N SER A 16 40.34 8.17 -39.23
CA SER A 16 39.98 8.94 -40.41
C SER A 16 38.89 9.97 -40.06
N PRO A 17 39.07 11.26 -40.41
CA PRO A 17 38.07 12.30 -40.15
C PRO A 17 36.69 11.96 -40.71
N ALA A 18 36.61 11.28 -41.86
CA ALA A 18 35.36 10.87 -42.48
C ALA A 18 34.64 9.76 -41.69
N VAL A 19 35.40 8.80 -41.14
CA VAL A 19 34.85 7.71 -40.33
C VAL A 19 34.42 8.23 -38.95
N LEU A 20 35.21 9.10 -38.33
CA LEU A 20 34.84 9.77 -37.08
C LEU A 20 33.58 10.62 -37.25
N LEU A 21 33.45 11.36 -38.35
CA LEU A 21 32.26 12.14 -38.66
C LEU A 21 31.03 11.23 -38.89
N ALA A 22 31.18 10.12 -39.60
CA ALA A 22 30.10 9.16 -39.80
C ALA A 22 29.66 8.51 -38.47
N ILE A 23 30.60 8.14 -37.60
CA ILE A 23 30.31 7.63 -36.25
C ILE A 23 29.59 8.70 -35.42
N LEU A 24 30.04 9.96 -35.46
CA LEU A 24 29.37 11.07 -34.77
C LEU A 24 27.95 11.33 -35.30
N ILE A 25 27.71 11.21 -36.61
CA ILE A 25 26.37 11.41 -37.19
C ILE A 25 25.43 10.24 -36.86
N VAL A 26 25.94 9.01 -36.73
CA VAL A 26 25.11 7.83 -36.42
C VAL A 26 24.92 7.64 -34.92
N VAL A 27 26.00 7.72 -34.14
CA VAL A 27 26.02 7.48 -32.69
C VAL A 27 25.69 8.76 -31.93
N GLY A 28 26.06 9.94 -32.42
CA GLY A 28 25.83 11.21 -31.75
C GLY A 28 24.35 11.50 -31.47
N PRO A 29 23.41 11.33 -32.43
CA PRO A 29 21.98 11.47 -32.15
C PRO A 29 21.47 10.43 -31.16
N VAL A 30 21.98 9.19 -31.19
CA VAL A 30 21.59 8.14 -30.24
C VAL A 30 22.06 8.48 -28.82
N VAL A 31 23.32 8.89 -28.67
CA VAL A 31 23.88 9.34 -27.38
C VAL A 31 23.18 10.62 -26.91
N LEU A 32 22.88 11.56 -27.80
CA LEU A 32 22.16 12.79 -27.48
C LEU A 32 20.72 12.47 -27.05
N SER A 33 20.03 11.55 -27.72
CA SER A 33 18.69 11.09 -27.32
C SER A 33 18.72 10.37 -25.97
N VAL A 34 19.66 9.45 -25.74
CA VAL A 34 19.86 8.77 -24.45
C VAL A 34 20.16 9.78 -23.34
N THR A 35 21.01 10.79 -23.61
CA THR A 35 21.39 11.80 -22.61
C THR A 35 20.25 12.80 -22.34
N LEU A 36 19.51 13.21 -23.36
CA LEU A 36 18.32 14.06 -23.19
C LEU A 36 17.18 13.31 -22.49
N GLU A 37 16.98 12.02 -22.76
CA GLU A 37 15.96 11.21 -22.08
C GLU A 37 16.36 10.86 -20.64
N THR A 38 17.64 10.57 -20.37
CA THR A 38 18.11 10.39 -18.98
C THR A 38 18.04 11.71 -18.19
N ALA A 39 18.30 12.85 -18.83
CA ALA A 39 18.09 14.17 -18.24
C ALA A 39 16.59 14.49 -18.03
N ALA A 40 15.72 14.13 -18.96
CA ALA A 40 14.27 14.32 -18.85
C ALA A 40 13.61 13.35 -17.84
N GLY A 41 14.12 12.13 -17.72
CA GLY A 41 13.68 11.09 -16.79
C GLY A 41 13.99 11.40 -15.31
N SER A 42 14.80 12.43 -15.04
CA SER A 42 15.07 12.90 -13.68
C SER A 42 14.04 13.91 -13.16
N GLN A 43 13.07 14.35 -13.97
CA GLN A 43 11.94 15.10 -13.43
C GLN A 43 10.99 14.14 -12.73
N LYS A 44 11.20 13.92 -11.42
CA LYS A 44 10.16 13.34 -10.56
C LYS A 44 8.90 14.18 -10.77
N PRO A 45 7.81 13.64 -11.37
CA PRO A 45 6.59 14.41 -11.48
C PRO A 45 6.21 14.81 -10.06
N ASN A 46 6.09 16.12 -9.83
CA ASN A 46 5.59 16.67 -8.58
C ASN A 46 4.09 16.36 -8.55
N GLU A 47 3.78 15.08 -8.38
CA GLU A 47 2.44 14.56 -8.60
C GLU A 47 1.58 15.00 -7.43
N SER A 48 0.83 16.08 -7.62
CA SER A 48 -0.17 16.56 -6.67
C SER A 48 -1.52 15.94 -6.98
N VAL A 49 -2.19 15.40 -5.97
CA VAL A 49 -3.60 15.02 -6.06
C VAL A 49 -4.44 16.20 -5.56
N PRO A 50 -5.24 16.87 -6.43
CA PRO A 50 -6.03 18.03 -6.03
C PRO A 50 -6.93 17.74 -4.83
N GLY A 51 -7.00 18.69 -3.89
CA GLY A 51 -7.79 18.57 -2.66
C GLY A 51 -7.26 17.56 -1.64
N CYS A 52 -6.14 16.89 -1.90
CA CYS A 52 -5.57 15.87 -1.03
C CYS A 52 -4.15 16.22 -0.58
N ARG A 53 -3.79 15.74 0.62
CA ARG A 53 -2.41 15.74 1.14
C ARG A 53 -1.85 14.32 1.14
N ARG A 54 -0.60 14.18 0.70
CA ARG A 54 0.12 12.91 0.81
C ARG A 54 0.39 12.56 2.28
N VAL A 55 0.09 11.32 2.65
CA VAL A 55 0.40 10.69 3.93
C VAL A 55 1.68 9.87 3.80
N GLY A 56 2.41 9.76 4.91
CA GLY A 56 3.67 9.05 5.01
C GLY A 56 4.87 9.98 5.09
N ILE A 57 5.98 9.43 5.53
CA ILE A 57 7.23 10.17 5.66
C ILE A 57 7.72 10.63 4.28
N ARG A 58 8.35 11.82 4.25
CA ARG A 58 8.97 12.38 3.03
C ARG A 58 10.50 12.40 3.10
N GLY A 59 11.06 12.13 4.27
CA GLY A 59 12.48 12.17 4.55
C GLY A 59 13.08 10.78 4.74
N ARG A 60 14.07 10.69 5.63
CA ARG A 60 14.73 9.46 6.04
C ARG A 60 13.75 8.50 6.73
N SER A 61 13.94 7.21 6.49
CA SER A 61 13.17 6.16 7.16
C SER A 61 13.57 6.10 8.63
N ASN A 62 12.62 5.80 9.50
CA ASN A 62 12.94 5.44 10.88
C ASN A 62 13.60 4.06 10.98
N LEU A 63 13.70 3.31 9.87
CA LEU A 63 14.45 2.05 9.74
C LEU A 63 15.76 2.22 8.94
N ASP A 64 16.21 3.44 8.66
CA ASP A 64 17.50 3.65 7.95
C ASP A 64 18.70 3.09 8.74
N ASP A 65 18.59 2.99 10.06
CA ASP A 65 19.60 2.47 10.97
C ASP A 65 19.33 1.04 11.47
N GLN A 66 18.36 0.33 10.88
CA GLN A 66 17.89 -0.97 11.37
C GLN A 66 18.98 -2.05 11.50
N TYR A 67 20.08 -1.93 10.76
CA TYR A 67 21.22 -2.85 10.77
C TYR A 67 22.26 -2.52 11.86
N HIS A 68 22.12 -1.38 12.54
CA HIS A 68 23.03 -0.95 13.60
C HIS A 68 22.48 -1.33 14.98
N ALA A 69 23.35 -1.75 15.90
CA ALA A 69 22.97 -2.13 17.26
C ALA A 69 22.63 -0.94 18.18
N ARG A 70 22.88 0.30 17.74
CA ARG A 70 22.81 1.54 18.55
C ARG A 70 21.45 1.82 19.21
N ASP A 71 20.40 1.16 18.75
CA ASP A 71 19.06 1.21 19.32
C ASP A 71 18.93 0.61 20.74
N GLN A 72 19.91 -0.20 21.17
CA GLN A 72 19.87 -0.90 22.47
C GLN A 72 20.50 -0.09 23.61
N ASP A 73 21.35 0.89 23.31
CA ASP A 73 22.31 1.41 24.29
C ASP A 73 21.81 2.62 25.11
N GLU A 74 20.74 3.31 24.69
CA GLU A 74 20.41 4.60 25.32
C GLU A 74 19.18 4.58 26.25
N LYS A 75 18.17 3.71 26.07
CA LYS A 75 17.01 3.58 26.99
C LYS A 75 16.30 2.21 26.92
N PRO A 76 16.19 1.44 28.03
CA PRO A 76 15.49 0.15 28.07
C PRO A 76 13.96 0.31 28.21
N VAL A 77 13.38 1.30 27.53
CA VAL A 77 11.92 1.52 27.53
C VAL A 77 11.39 1.13 26.15
N PRO A 78 10.53 0.11 26.06
CA PRO A 78 9.92 -0.27 24.79
C PRO A 78 9.19 0.92 24.17
N GLN A 79 9.48 1.22 22.90
CA GLN A 79 8.86 2.34 22.19
C GLN A 79 8.72 2.03 20.70
N VAL A 80 7.79 2.74 20.05
CA VAL A 80 7.57 2.63 18.60
C VAL A 80 8.76 3.22 17.85
N LYS A 81 9.56 2.35 17.20
CA LYS A 81 10.65 2.75 16.30
C LYS A 81 10.13 3.20 14.94
N ALA A 82 9.19 2.46 14.36
CA ALA A 82 8.66 2.76 13.02
C ALA A 82 7.21 2.30 12.90
N LEU A 83 6.42 3.00 12.07
CA LEU A 83 5.03 2.65 11.78
C LEU A 83 4.83 2.45 10.28
N PHE A 84 4.15 1.38 9.91
CA PHE A 84 3.86 1.04 8.52
C PHE A 84 2.39 0.66 8.34
N THR A 85 1.80 1.17 7.27
CA THR A 85 0.54 0.68 6.71
C THR A 85 0.82 0.07 5.33
N TYR A 86 0.07 -0.95 4.95
CA TYR A 86 0.18 -1.62 3.66
C TYR A 86 -1.14 -1.48 2.89
N PRO A 87 -1.39 -0.36 2.19
CA PRO A 87 -2.69 -0.05 1.61
C PRO A 87 -3.24 -1.13 0.69
N VAL A 88 -2.34 -1.76 -0.06
CA VAL A 88 -2.63 -2.94 -0.87
C VAL A 88 -1.87 -4.11 -0.25
N LYS A 89 -2.59 -5.20 0.03
CA LYS A 89 -2.00 -6.47 0.46
C LYS A 89 -0.89 -6.88 -0.51
N SER A 90 0.23 -7.34 0.02
CA SER A 90 1.42 -7.79 -0.73
C SER A 90 2.24 -6.68 -1.42
N CYS A 91 1.72 -5.47 -1.58
CA CYS A 91 2.50 -4.36 -2.14
C CYS A 91 3.41 -3.69 -1.11
N ARG A 92 4.23 -2.74 -1.58
CA ARG A 92 5.12 -1.95 -0.73
C ARG A 92 4.33 -1.17 0.31
N GLY A 93 4.81 -1.16 1.55
CA GLY A 93 4.23 -0.38 2.64
C GLY A 93 4.52 1.11 2.53
N VAL A 94 3.68 1.91 3.16
CA VAL A 94 3.88 3.34 3.42
C VAL A 94 4.30 3.51 4.86
N GLU A 95 5.48 4.06 5.08
CA GLU A 95 5.95 4.40 6.41
C GLU A 95 5.32 5.70 6.91
N LEU A 96 4.90 5.72 8.16
CA LEU A 96 4.10 6.76 8.80
C LEU A 96 4.82 7.33 10.03
N ASN A 97 4.57 8.61 10.34
CA ASN A 97 4.92 9.18 11.65
C ASN A 97 3.84 8.93 12.70
N ALA A 98 2.60 8.75 12.25
CA ALA A 98 1.44 8.49 13.08
C ALA A 98 0.36 7.79 12.26
N SER A 99 -0.47 6.98 12.92
CA SER A 99 -1.64 6.33 12.32
C SER A 99 -2.83 6.43 13.25
N GLU A 100 -4.01 6.65 12.68
CA GLU A 100 -5.26 6.31 13.34
C GLU A 100 -5.35 4.78 13.45
N VAL A 101 -5.95 4.30 14.53
CA VAL A 101 -6.22 2.88 14.79
C VAL A 101 -7.71 2.72 15.01
N GLU A 102 -8.29 1.77 14.29
CA GLU A 102 -9.68 1.34 14.40
C GLU A 102 -9.72 -0.07 15.02
N ALA A 103 -10.89 -0.53 15.45
CA ALA A 103 -11.04 -1.89 16.00
C ALA A 103 -10.50 -2.99 15.06
N SER A 104 -10.54 -2.77 13.74
CA SER A 104 -10.03 -3.70 12.72
C SER A 104 -8.57 -3.50 12.32
N GLY A 105 -7.86 -2.52 12.88
CA GLY A 105 -6.42 -2.31 12.66
C GLY A 105 -6.04 -0.87 12.36
N LEU A 106 -4.83 -0.67 11.83
CA LEU A 106 -4.40 0.65 11.39
C LEU A 106 -5.27 1.13 10.22
N LYS A 107 -5.65 2.40 10.24
CA LYS A 107 -6.43 3.01 9.16
C LYS A 107 -5.70 2.88 7.83
N TYR A 108 -6.46 2.52 6.80
CA TYR A 108 -5.97 2.23 5.44
C TYR A 108 -5.07 1.00 5.31
N ASP A 109 -4.82 0.22 6.36
CA ASP A 109 -4.02 -1.00 6.24
C ASP A 109 -4.80 -2.11 5.52
N ARG A 110 -4.22 -2.65 4.46
CA ARG A 110 -4.76 -3.76 3.64
C ARG A 110 -6.21 -3.54 3.22
N LEU A 111 -6.54 -2.29 2.87
CA LEU A 111 -7.86 -1.91 2.35
C LEU A 111 -8.12 -2.48 0.95
N PHE A 112 -7.06 -2.75 0.20
CA PHE A 112 -7.11 -3.32 -1.14
C PHE A 112 -6.33 -4.63 -1.23
N THR A 113 -6.68 -5.47 -2.20
CA THR A 113 -5.89 -6.63 -2.60
C THR A 113 -6.03 -6.87 -4.09
N PHE A 114 -4.97 -7.37 -4.73
CA PHE A 114 -5.08 -7.94 -6.06
C PHE A 114 -5.59 -9.38 -5.96
N ALA A 115 -6.31 -9.81 -6.98
CA ALA A 115 -6.79 -11.18 -7.11
C ALA A 115 -6.73 -11.63 -8.58
N GLN A 116 -6.59 -12.93 -8.76
CA GLN A 116 -6.69 -13.56 -10.07
C GLN A 116 -7.93 -14.47 -10.13
N LEU A 117 -8.58 -14.53 -11.29
CA LEU A 117 -9.69 -15.44 -11.50
C LEU A 117 -9.13 -16.84 -11.78
N VAL A 118 -9.41 -17.78 -10.89
CA VAL A 118 -8.97 -19.17 -11.03
C VAL A 118 -10.17 -20.02 -11.44
N THR A 119 -9.99 -20.79 -12.49
CA THR A 119 -11.01 -21.69 -13.04
C THR A 119 -10.62 -23.14 -12.76
N LYS A 120 -11.51 -23.93 -12.18
CA LYS A 120 -11.29 -25.37 -11.90
C LYS A 120 -12.51 -26.19 -12.31
N PRO A 121 -12.32 -27.44 -12.78
CA PRO A 121 -13.46 -28.33 -13.01
C PRO A 121 -14.09 -28.71 -11.67
N ILE A 122 -15.42 -28.73 -11.62
CA ILE A 122 -16.14 -29.24 -10.45
C ILE A 122 -15.96 -30.76 -10.43
N LYS A 123 -15.45 -31.28 -9.30
CA LYS A 123 -15.36 -32.72 -9.07
C LYS A 123 -16.54 -33.14 -8.22
N ASN A 124 -17.35 -34.05 -8.74
CA ASN A 124 -18.36 -34.72 -7.92
C ASN A 124 -17.68 -35.86 -7.16
N ASP A 125 -17.77 -35.86 -5.83
CA ASP A 125 -17.20 -36.95 -5.00
C ASP A 125 -17.83 -38.33 -5.29
N ALA A 126 -18.95 -38.37 -6.03
CA ALA A 126 -19.66 -39.58 -6.43
C ALA A 126 -19.27 -40.12 -7.82
N ASP A 127 -18.59 -39.33 -8.68
CA ASP A 127 -18.27 -39.73 -10.04
C ASP A 127 -16.90 -39.15 -10.46
N PRO A 128 -15.88 -39.97 -10.77
CA PRO A 128 -14.53 -39.49 -11.07
C PRO A 128 -14.40 -38.80 -12.44
N GLU A 129 -15.45 -38.85 -13.28
CA GLU A 129 -15.55 -38.06 -14.50
C GLU A 129 -15.74 -36.57 -14.12
N PRO A 130 -14.93 -35.63 -14.64
CA PRO A 130 -15.15 -34.21 -14.41
C PRO A 130 -16.55 -33.84 -14.91
N SER A 131 -17.37 -33.23 -14.06
CA SER A 131 -18.62 -32.66 -14.55
C SER A 131 -18.26 -31.60 -15.60
N GLY A 132 -19.08 -31.42 -16.63
CA GLY A 132 -18.86 -30.38 -17.64
C GLY A 132 -18.94 -28.95 -17.08
N GLU A 133 -19.10 -28.80 -15.77
CA GLU A 133 -19.27 -27.55 -15.05
C GLU A 133 -17.92 -27.08 -14.46
N TRP A 134 -17.68 -25.78 -14.61
CA TRP A 134 -16.44 -25.13 -14.16
C TRP A 134 -16.76 -24.14 -13.06
N ASP A 135 -15.97 -24.18 -11.99
CA ASP A 135 -16.02 -23.22 -10.90
C ASP A 135 -15.03 -22.08 -11.19
N HIS A 136 -15.52 -20.84 -11.11
CA HIS A 136 -14.76 -19.62 -11.36
C HIS A 136 -14.72 -18.80 -10.08
N GLN A 137 -13.53 -18.69 -9.49
CA GLN A 137 -13.40 -18.06 -8.18
C GLN A 137 -12.25 -17.06 -8.17
N TRP A 138 -12.51 -15.85 -7.68
CA TRP A 138 -11.46 -14.88 -7.41
C TRP A 138 -10.63 -15.34 -6.22
N ARG A 139 -9.31 -15.48 -6.43
CA ARG A 139 -8.36 -15.80 -5.38
C ARG A 139 -7.35 -14.66 -5.28
N PHE A 140 -7.23 -14.08 -4.10
CA PHE A 140 -6.22 -13.06 -3.84
C PHE A 140 -4.82 -13.58 -4.20
N ILE A 141 -3.96 -12.69 -4.68
CA ILE A 141 -2.57 -13.02 -4.98
C ILE A 141 -1.65 -12.46 -3.90
N THR A 142 -0.57 -13.21 -3.63
CA THR A 142 0.39 -12.86 -2.59
C THR A 142 1.76 -12.54 -3.15
N GLU A 143 2.57 -11.77 -2.41
CA GLU A 143 3.99 -11.57 -2.77
C GLU A 143 4.80 -12.87 -2.71
N ARG A 144 4.30 -13.92 -2.04
CA ARG A 144 4.91 -15.25 -2.08
C ARG A 144 4.86 -15.87 -3.47
N GLU A 145 3.74 -15.65 -4.16
CA GLU A 145 3.46 -16.17 -5.50
C GLU A 145 3.98 -15.20 -6.57
N PHE A 146 3.79 -13.90 -6.36
CA PHE A 146 4.21 -12.83 -7.26
C PHE A 146 5.10 -11.81 -6.54
N PRO A 147 6.39 -12.12 -6.33
CA PRO A 147 7.34 -11.28 -5.57
C PRO A 147 7.43 -9.83 -6.05
N ARG A 148 7.21 -9.56 -7.35
CA ARG A 148 7.21 -8.20 -7.90
C ARG A 148 6.14 -7.28 -7.31
N LEU A 149 5.12 -7.81 -6.63
CA LEU A 149 4.15 -7.00 -5.87
C LEU A 149 4.83 -6.07 -4.88
N VAL A 150 5.91 -6.50 -4.21
CA VAL A 150 6.62 -5.66 -3.20
C VAL A 150 7.27 -4.42 -3.81
N ARG A 151 7.46 -4.39 -5.13
CA ARG A 151 8.02 -3.27 -5.87
C ARG A 151 6.96 -2.32 -6.41
N VAL A 152 5.68 -2.70 -6.34
CA VAL A 152 4.57 -1.78 -6.61
C VAL A 152 4.51 -0.78 -5.46
N LYS A 153 4.99 0.44 -5.71
CA LYS A 153 5.00 1.53 -4.75
C LYS A 153 3.58 2.00 -4.51
N THR A 154 3.22 2.17 -3.24
CA THR A 154 1.93 2.71 -2.84
C THR A 154 2.12 4.12 -2.28
N GLN A 155 1.19 5.03 -2.58
CA GLN A 155 1.12 6.33 -1.92
C GLN A 155 -0.32 6.61 -1.51
N LEU A 156 -0.50 7.04 -0.26
CA LEU A 156 -1.79 7.46 0.27
C LEU A 156 -1.92 8.98 0.18
N TRP A 157 -3.01 9.44 -0.44
CA TRP A 157 -3.40 10.84 -0.47
C TRP A 157 -4.78 10.96 0.18
N ILE A 158 -4.88 11.69 1.28
CA ILE A 158 -6.14 11.87 2.01
C ILE A 158 -6.64 13.30 1.86
N PRO A 159 -7.96 13.57 1.98
CA PRO A 159 -8.50 14.91 1.86
C PRO A 159 -7.76 15.90 2.78
N ASP A 160 -7.34 17.05 2.25
CA ASP A 160 -6.71 18.09 3.08
C ASP A 160 -7.81 18.83 3.84
N PRO A 161 -7.86 18.74 5.19
CA PRO A 161 -8.88 19.43 5.97
C PRO A 161 -8.84 20.95 5.80
N ARG A 162 -7.70 21.54 5.41
CA ARG A 162 -7.53 22.98 5.23
C ARG A 162 -8.15 23.49 3.92
N GLY A 163 -8.30 22.62 2.92
CA GLY A 163 -8.88 22.99 1.61
C GLY A 163 -10.39 23.23 1.64
N ARG A 164 -11.10 22.70 2.63
CA ARG A 164 -12.57 22.86 2.78
C ARG A 164 -13.00 24.25 3.24
N GLN A 165 -12.10 25.11 3.72
CA GLN A 165 -12.49 26.45 4.20
C GLN A 165 -12.74 27.47 3.07
N ASN A 166 -12.40 27.17 1.81
CA ASN A 166 -12.50 28.13 0.68
C ASN A 166 -13.70 27.92 -0.25
N THR A 167 -14.60 26.98 0.04
CA THR A 167 -15.87 26.85 -0.69
C THR A 167 -16.99 27.53 0.09
N THR A 168 -17.23 28.79 -0.22
CA THR A 168 -18.39 29.55 0.26
C THR A 168 -19.68 28.77 -0.04
N PRO A 169 -20.61 28.61 0.92
CA PRO A 169 -21.85 27.92 0.65
C PRO A 169 -22.70 28.72 -0.35
N ILE A 170 -23.21 28.01 -1.35
CA ILE A 170 -24.26 28.45 -2.27
C ILE A 170 -25.36 29.16 -1.48
N SER A 171 -25.69 30.37 -1.93
CA SER A 171 -26.68 31.28 -1.35
C SER A 171 -27.97 30.54 -0.95
N ARG A 172 -28.32 30.62 0.34
CA ARG A 172 -29.67 30.34 0.82
C ARG A 172 -30.66 31.23 0.07
N VAL A 173 -31.59 30.61 -0.65
CA VAL A 173 -32.82 31.28 -1.09
C VAL A 173 -33.61 31.60 0.17
N SER A 174 -33.45 32.82 0.67
CA SER A 174 -34.30 33.41 1.70
C SER A 174 -35.48 34.06 1.01
N GLY A 175 -36.64 33.42 1.06
CA GLY A 175 -37.91 34.06 0.73
C GLY A 175 -38.19 35.19 1.72
N GLN A 176 -38.42 36.39 1.21
CA GLN A 176 -39.08 37.47 1.94
C GLN A 176 -40.09 38.14 1.02
N ASN A 177 -41.36 37.83 1.26
CA ASN A 177 -42.48 38.73 1.01
C ASN A 177 -42.43 39.81 2.09
N GLN A 178 -42.39 41.10 1.71
CA GLN A 178 -43.14 42.17 2.38
C GLN A 178 -43.14 43.48 1.57
N ASP A 179 -44.34 43.84 1.15
CA ASP A 179 -44.98 45.14 0.93
C ASP A 179 -44.20 46.43 0.55
N LYS A 180 -44.59 46.95 -0.62
CA LYS A 180 -45.12 48.31 -0.93
C LYS A 180 -44.61 49.49 -0.07
N ASN A 181 -43.99 50.50 -0.70
CA ASN A 181 -44.67 51.68 -1.32
C ASN A 181 -43.70 52.81 -1.76
N LYS A 182 -44.12 53.56 -2.79
CA LYS A 182 -43.80 54.97 -3.14
C LYS A 182 -42.51 55.37 -3.91
N LEU A 183 -42.67 55.49 -5.23
CA LEU A 183 -42.53 56.70 -6.08
C LEU A 183 -41.51 57.79 -5.69
N ARG A 184 -40.49 57.99 -6.54
CA ARG A 184 -40.27 59.25 -7.29
C ARG A 184 -39.22 59.12 -8.40
N ALA A 185 -39.55 59.73 -9.55
CA ALA A 185 -38.75 59.78 -10.77
C ALA A 185 -37.63 60.83 -10.69
N ARG A 186 -36.49 60.56 -11.35
CA ARG A 186 -35.56 61.56 -11.90
C ARG A 186 -34.82 61.00 -13.11
N GLU A 187 -34.62 61.90 -14.06
CA GLU A 187 -34.26 61.78 -15.48
C GLU A 187 -32.82 61.29 -15.81
N PRO A 188 -32.52 61.02 -17.11
CA PRO A 188 -31.49 60.07 -17.54
C PRO A 188 -30.15 60.72 -17.87
N GLN A 189 -29.05 59.96 -17.72
CA GLN A 189 -27.73 60.29 -18.30
C GLN A 189 -26.97 59.03 -18.77
N PRO A 190 -26.02 59.17 -19.72
CA PRO A 190 -25.86 58.23 -20.83
C PRO A 190 -24.81 57.13 -20.61
N ARG A 191 -25.00 56.03 -21.36
CA ARG A 191 -24.08 54.89 -21.47
C ARG A 191 -22.78 55.28 -22.19
N PRO A 192 -21.62 54.72 -21.80
CA PRO A 192 -20.54 54.49 -22.74
C PRO A 192 -20.65 53.08 -23.35
N ARG A 193 -20.46 53.05 -24.67
CA ARG A 193 -20.45 51.88 -25.54
C ARG A 193 -19.33 50.91 -25.15
N SER A 194 -19.67 49.64 -24.93
CA SER A 194 -18.73 48.52 -25.05
C SER A 194 -19.27 47.55 -26.10
N ARG A 195 -18.38 47.18 -27.02
CA ARG A 195 -18.64 46.57 -28.32
C ARG A 195 -19.16 45.14 -28.17
N THR A 196 -20.30 44.88 -28.77
CA THR A 196 -20.75 43.53 -29.13
C THR A 196 -19.76 42.94 -30.14
N ARG A 197 -19.06 41.86 -29.77
CA ARG A 197 -18.35 41.02 -30.74
C ARG A 197 -18.76 39.56 -30.51
N GLY A 198 -19.68 39.14 -31.39
CA GLY A 198 -19.94 37.78 -31.86
C GLY A 198 -19.83 36.63 -30.88
N ASN A 199 -20.98 36.13 -30.44
CA ASN A 199 -21.16 34.70 -30.17
C ASN A 199 -20.79 33.92 -31.45
N THR A 200 -19.55 33.47 -31.54
CA THR A 200 -19.18 32.44 -32.50
C THR A 200 -19.45 31.08 -31.85
N LEU A 201 -20.17 30.24 -32.57
CA LEU A 201 -20.52 28.85 -32.24
C LEU A 201 -19.29 28.01 -31.82
N MET A 202 -18.08 28.44 -32.20
CA MET A 202 -16.78 27.87 -31.79
C MET A 202 -16.47 28.01 -30.29
N GLY A 203 -16.94 29.06 -29.61
CA GLY A 203 -16.74 29.24 -28.16
C GLY A 203 -17.68 28.40 -27.27
N GLN A 204 -18.65 27.70 -27.87
CA GLN A 204 -19.50 26.73 -27.20
C GLN A 204 -19.07 25.28 -27.49
N LEU A 205 -18.35 25.04 -28.59
CA LEU A 205 -17.72 23.74 -28.88
C LEU A 205 -16.41 23.51 -28.12
N GLU A 206 -15.68 24.56 -27.76
CA GLU A 206 -14.49 24.47 -26.89
C GLU A 206 -14.81 24.29 -25.39
N ARG A 207 -16.06 24.53 -24.97
CA ARG A 207 -16.53 24.28 -23.59
C ARG A 207 -17.02 22.84 -23.34
N GLY A 208 -16.99 21.99 -24.37
CA GLY A 208 -17.39 20.58 -24.33
C GLY A 208 -16.25 19.58 -24.09
N LYS A 209 -15.02 20.03 -23.77
CA LYS A 209 -13.89 19.17 -23.40
C LYS A 209 -13.32 19.57 -22.02
N ALA A 210 -14.18 19.82 -21.04
CA ALA A 210 -13.77 19.69 -19.65
C ALA A 210 -13.69 18.19 -19.35
N SER A 211 -12.48 17.61 -19.43
CA SER A 211 -12.18 16.34 -18.76
C SER A 211 -12.74 16.45 -17.34
N HIS A 212 -13.79 15.70 -17.00
CA HIS A 212 -14.35 15.66 -15.64
C HIS A 212 -13.22 15.30 -14.67
N SER A 213 -12.59 16.30 -14.07
CA SER A 213 -11.50 16.10 -13.11
C SER A 213 -12.10 15.40 -11.90
N VAL A 214 -11.63 14.19 -11.61
CA VAL A 214 -12.09 13.41 -10.46
C VAL A 214 -11.84 14.20 -9.18
N ASP A 215 -12.90 14.46 -8.42
CA ASP A 215 -12.79 14.99 -7.06
C ASP A 215 -12.35 13.86 -6.11
N TRP A 216 -11.04 13.72 -5.93
CA TRP A 216 -10.46 12.72 -5.04
C TRP A 216 -10.82 12.97 -3.57
N ALA A 217 -10.97 14.23 -3.15
CA ALA A 217 -11.28 14.55 -1.76
C ALA A 217 -12.68 14.08 -1.36
N ALA A 218 -13.66 14.22 -2.26
CA ALA A 218 -15.01 13.69 -2.07
C ALA A 218 -15.04 12.15 -2.00
N ASN A 219 -14.08 11.47 -2.63
CA ASN A 219 -13.95 10.01 -2.66
C ASN A 219 -13.01 9.47 -1.57
N GLY A 220 -12.91 10.19 -0.44
CA GLY A 220 -12.09 9.81 0.70
C GLY A 220 -10.58 9.89 0.48
N GLY A 221 -10.14 10.44 -0.65
CA GLY A 221 -8.76 10.53 -1.08
C GLY A 221 -8.43 9.63 -2.28
N CYS A 222 -7.14 9.43 -2.51
CA CYS A 222 -6.59 8.68 -3.62
C CYS A 222 -5.45 7.77 -3.18
N LEU A 223 -5.50 6.52 -3.59
CA LEU A 223 -4.39 5.58 -3.56
C LEU A 223 -3.69 5.60 -4.92
N LEU A 224 -2.39 5.90 -4.92
CA LEU A 224 -1.55 5.79 -6.10
C LEU A 224 -0.75 4.49 -6.04
N LEU A 225 -0.78 3.73 -7.13
CA LEU A 225 0.07 2.56 -7.35
C LEU A 225 1.04 2.88 -8.48
N GLN A 226 2.33 2.65 -8.24
CA GLN A 226 3.38 2.96 -9.20
C GLN A 226 4.32 1.79 -9.37
N PHE A 227 4.58 1.41 -10.62
CA PHE A 227 5.56 0.38 -10.96
C PHE A 227 6.29 0.75 -12.24
N MET A 228 7.51 0.24 -12.38
CA MET A 228 8.32 0.43 -13.57
C MET A 228 7.95 -0.65 -14.58
N PHE A 229 7.53 -0.23 -15.77
CA PHE A 229 7.25 -1.13 -16.88
C PHE A 229 8.36 -1.00 -17.91
N GLU A 230 8.87 -2.15 -18.35
CA GLU A 230 9.89 -2.27 -19.39
C GLU A 230 9.44 -3.35 -20.38
N PRO A 231 9.34 -3.03 -21.69
CA PRO A 231 8.93 -4.01 -22.71
C PRO A 231 10.08 -5.01 -23.01
N ASP A 232 9.72 -6.21 -23.49
CA ASP A 232 10.69 -7.30 -23.80
C ASP A 232 11.84 -6.87 -24.72
N PHE A 233 11.55 -6.02 -25.72
CA PHE A 233 12.55 -5.44 -26.60
C PHE A 233 12.76 -3.96 -26.26
N ASN A 234 13.81 -3.69 -25.49
CA ASN A 234 14.19 -2.35 -25.07
C ASN A 234 15.70 -2.11 -25.26
N PRO A 235 16.19 -1.97 -26.50
CA PRO A 235 17.60 -1.64 -26.71
C PRO A 235 17.90 -0.32 -25.99
N LEU A 236 18.88 -0.36 -25.09
CA LEU A 236 19.39 0.79 -24.33
C LEU A 236 18.44 1.39 -23.27
N GLY A 237 17.33 0.72 -22.89
CA GLY A 237 16.47 1.21 -21.80
C GLY A 237 15.48 2.32 -22.19
N LEU A 238 15.44 2.72 -23.47
CA LEU A 238 14.72 3.91 -24.00
C LEU A 238 13.18 3.87 -23.84
N ARG A 239 12.58 2.73 -23.52
CA ARG A 239 11.12 2.56 -23.38
C ARG A 239 10.67 2.23 -21.95
N THR A 240 11.54 2.42 -20.97
CA THR A 240 11.19 2.21 -19.56
C THR A 240 10.31 3.36 -19.08
N GLU A 241 9.11 3.04 -18.62
CA GLU A 241 8.14 4.03 -18.13
C GLU A 241 7.67 3.71 -16.71
N ILE A 242 7.26 4.74 -15.98
CA ILE A 242 6.59 4.57 -14.68
C ILE A 242 5.09 4.63 -14.94
N VAL A 243 4.42 3.49 -14.73
CA VAL A 243 2.96 3.41 -14.82
C VAL A 243 2.36 3.82 -13.48
N THR A 244 1.44 4.79 -13.51
CA THR A 244 0.69 5.24 -12.31
C THR A 244 -0.78 4.88 -12.45
N ILE A 245 -1.32 4.16 -11.46
CA ILE A 245 -2.74 3.84 -11.32
C ILE A 245 -3.29 4.60 -10.12
N LYS A 246 -4.49 5.19 -10.26
CA LYS A 246 -5.14 6.00 -9.21
C LYS A 246 -6.48 5.38 -8.84
N LEU A 247 -6.69 5.11 -7.55
CA LEU A 247 -7.89 4.46 -7.02
C LEU A 247 -8.48 5.31 -5.89
N PRO A 248 -9.82 5.45 -5.79
CA PRO A 248 -10.42 6.19 -4.68
C PRO A 248 -10.33 5.37 -3.38
N LEU A 249 -10.01 6.02 -2.26
CA LEU A 249 -9.90 5.32 -0.96
C LEU A 249 -11.29 4.94 -0.39
N ALA A 250 -12.27 5.82 -0.55
CA ALA A 250 -13.66 5.59 -0.15
C ALA A 250 -14.60 6.18 -1.21
N PRO A 251 -14.86 5.44 -2.31
CA PRO A 251 -15.65 5.94 -3.42
C PRO A 251 -17.08 6.29 -2.99
N THR A 252 -17.63 7.36 -3.56
CA THR A 252 -19.03 7.71 -3.34
C THR A 252 -19.97 6.73 -4.06
N PRO A 253 -21.23 6.58 -3.62
CA PRO A 253 -22.21 5.75 -4.34
C PRO A 253 -22.36 6.14 -5.82
N GLN A 254 -22.34 7.45 -6.14
CA GLN A 254 -22.43 7.93 -7.52
C GLN A 254 -21.23 7.49 -8.37
N ARG A 255 -20.02 7.47 -7.77
CA ARG A 255 -18.84 6.97 -8.47
C ARG A 255 -18.92 5.47 -8.70
N ALA A 256 -19.35 4.72 -7.68
CA ALA A 256 -19.51 3.28 -7.77
C ALA A 256 -20.50 2.89 -8.89
N GLU A 257 -21.62 3.61 -9.00
CA GLU A 257 -22.59 3.44 -10.08
C GLU A 257 -21.98 3.82 -11.45
N ALA A 258 -21.38 5.00 -11.56
CA ALA A 258 -20.79 5.49 -12.82
C ALA A 258 -19.62 4.64 -13.34
N LYS A 259 -18.93 3.92 -12.43
CA LYS A 259 -17.83 3.01 -12.77
C LYS A 259 -18.24 1.54 -12.73
N HIS A 260 -19.52 1.23 -12.51
CA HIS A 260 -20.06 -0.13 -12.47
C HIS A 260 -19.25 -1.05 -11.55
N TYR A 261 -19.06 -0.65 -10.29
CA TYR A 261 -18.42 -1.55 -9.33
C TYR A 261 -19.34 -2.71 -9.00
N GLU A 262 -18.76 -3.91 -8.95
CA GLU A 262 -19.47 -5.13 -8.63
C GLU A 262 -19.04 -5.63 -7.25
N GLN A 263 -19.99 -6.22 -6.52
CA GLN A 263 -19.68 -6.99 -5.32
C GLN A 263 -19.47 -8.44 -5.75
N GLU A 264 -18.29 -8.98 -5.52
CA GLU A 264 -17.98 -10.36 -5.88
C GLU A 264 -17.35 -11.09 -4.70
N GLU A 265 -17.52 -12.41 -4.70
CA GLU A 265 -16.89 -13.29 -3.73
C GLU A 265 -15.40 -13.41 -4.01
N LEU A 266 -14.60 -13.08 -3.00
CA LEU A 266 -13.16 -13.19 -3.01
C LEU A 266 -12.72 -14.20 -1.97
N SER A 267 -12.05 -15.26 -2.40
CA SER A 267 -11.47 -16.23 -1.48
C SER A 267 -10.17 -15.75 -0.89
N ILE A 268 -10.05 -15.83 0.42
CA ILE A 268 -8.87 -15.52 1.23
C ILE A 268 -8.58 -16.73 2.10
N TRP A 269 -7.54 -17.48 1.76
CA TRP A 269 -7.23 -18.78 2.37
C TRP A 269 -8.40 -19.76 2.20
N THR A 270 -9.05 -20.18 3.28
CA THR A 270 -10.26 -21.01 3.26
C THR A 270 -11.53 -20.21 3.53
N ASP A 271 -11.41 -18.89 3.66
CA ASP A 271 -12.53 -17.99 3.91
C ASP A 271 -12.95 -17.33 2.60
N THR A 272 -14.21 -16.89 2.51
CA THR A 272 -14.75 -16.18 1.35
C THR A 272 -15.42 -14.90 1.84
N VAL A 273 -15.08 -13.78 1.23
CA VAL A 273 -15.62 -12.47 1.59
C VAL A 273 -16.21 -11.76 0.39
N MET A 274 -17.30 -11.04 0.60
CA MET A 274 -17.78 -10.08 -0.38
C MET A 274 -16.84 -8.87 -0.41
N ALA A 275 -16.39 -8.52 -1.60
CA ALA A 275 -15.51 -7.39 -1.84
C ALA A 275 -15.92 -6.61 -3.08
N THR A 276 -15.60 -5.32 -3.09
CA THR A 276 -15.88 -4.45 -4.24
C THR A 276 -14.79 -4.64 -5.30
N ASN A 277 -15.14 -5.18 -6.46
CA ASN A 277 -14.26 -5.15 -7.64
C ASN A 277 -14.19 -3.72 -8.18
N MET A 278 -12.98 -3.15 -8.15
CA MET A 278 -12.71 -1.78 -8.60
C MET A 278 -11.81 -1.74 -9.84
N THR A 279 -11.73 -2.85 -10.58
CA THR A 279 -10.85 -2.97 -11.75
C THR A 279 -11.21 -1.99 -12.86
N THR A 280 -12.46 -1.56 -12.94
CA THR A 280 -12.96 -0.52 -13.89
C THR A 280 -12.35 0.87 -13.66
N GLU A 281 -11.64 1.09 -12.56
CA GLU A 281 -10.82 2.28 -12.34
C GLU A 281 -9.49 2.27 -13.08
N ILE A 282 -9.02 1.09 -13.48
CA ILE A 282 -7.74 0.89 -14.12
C ILE A 282 -7.94 0.92 -15.64
N ASP A 283 -7.21 1.81 -16.33
CA ASP A 283 -7.16 1.80 -17.79
C ASP A 283 -6.69 0.43 -18.31
N THR A 284 -7.28 -0.05 -19.41
CA THR A 284 -7.00 -1.40 -19.94
C THR A 284 -5.54 -1.59 -20.32
N LYS A 285 -4.84 -0.55 -20.80
CA LYS A 285 -3.40 -0.62 -21.11
C LYS A 285 -2.58 -0.68 -19.82
N ALA A 286 -2.95 0.10 -18.80
CA ALA A 286 -2.28 0.06 -17.50
C ALA A 286 -2.47 -1.30 -16.81
N LEU A 287 -3.66 -1.90 -16.89
CA LEU A 287 -3.95 -3.23 -16.37
C LEU A 287 -3.14 -4.30 -17.11
N ALA A 288 -3.05 -4.24 -18.44
CA ALA A 288 -2.22 -5.16 -19.23
C ALA A 288 -0.73 -5.05 -18.86
N LYS A 289 -0.20 -3.82 -18.71
CA LYS A 289 1.17 -3.58 -18.24
C LYS A 289 1.40 -4.12 -16.84
N LEU A 290 0.45 -3.95 -15.93
CA LEU A 290 0.53 -4.48 -14.57
C LEU A 290 0.55 -6.01 -14.58
N LYS A 291 -0.35 -6.63 -15.36
CA LYS A 291 -0.43 -8.08 -15.51
C LYS A 291 0.89 -8.67 -16.03
N TYR A 292 1.44 -8.07 -17.10
CA TYR A 292 2.75 -8.43 -17.64
C TYR A 292 3.86 -8.22 -16.61
N TYR A 293 3.89 -7.06 -15.94
CA TYR A 293 4.89 -6.73 -14.92
C TYR A 293 4.91 -7.77 -13.80
N LEU A 294 3.75 -8.16 -13.30
CA LEU A 294 3.62 -9.15 -12.23
C LEU A 294 3.86 -10.59 -12.70
N GLY A 295 3.74 -10.87 -13.99
CA GLY A 295 3.80 -12.24 -14.54
C GLY A 295 2.52 -13.05 -14.28
N VAL A 296 1.37 -12.37 -14.14
CA VAL A 296 0.08 -13.03 -13.94
C VAL A 296 -0.51 -13.41 -15.30
N THR A 297 -0.89 -14.66 -15.52
CA THR A 297 -1.48 -15.12 -16.79
C THR A 297 -3.00 -15.12 -16.77
N ASN A 298 -3.61 -15.35 -15.61
CA ASN A 298 -5.05 -15.31 -15.40
C ASN A 298 -5.61 -13.88 -15.50
N PRO A 299 -6.94 -13.69 -15.60
CA PRO A 299 -7.57 -12.39 -15.40
C PRO A 299 -7.15 -11.82 -14.04
N LEU A 300 -6.78 -10.53 -14.01
CA LEU A 300 -6.31 -9.82 -12.82
C LEU A 300 -7.30 -8.73 -12.47
N ALA A 301 -7.66 -8.64 -11.19
CA ALA A 301 -8.55 -7.63 -10.65
C ALA A 301 -7.97 -7.00 -9.38
N ILE A 302 -8.44 -5.79 -9.06
CA ILE A 302 -8.22 -5.16 -7.76
C ILE A 302 -9.53 -5.08 -6.99
N PHE A 303 -9.48 -5.54 -5.75
CA PHE A 303 -10.60 -5.53 -4.84
C PHE A 303 -10.35 -4.55 -3.71
N ARG A 304 -11.41 -3.85 -3.31
CA ARG A 304 -11.46 -3.06 -2.07
C ARG A 304 -12.33 -3.77 -1.06
N LEU A 305 -11.92 -3.75 0.20
CA LEU A 305 -12.68 -4.29 1.31
C LEU A 305 -14.06 -3.62 1.39
N ASP A 306 -15.11 -4.42 1.56
CA ASP A 306 -16.38 -3.93 2.05
C ASP A 306 -16.36 -3.89 3.59
N GLU A 307 -16.49 -2.70 4.16
CA GLU A 307 -16.48 -2.46 5.60
C GLU A 307 -17.62 -3.20 6.33
N ARG A 308 -18.69 -3.57 5.62
CA ARG A 308 -19.83 -4.32 6.16
C ARG A 308 -19.57 -5.82 6.27
N HIS A 309 -18.67 -6.34 5.43
CA HIS A 309 -18.38 -7.77 5.30
C HIS A 309 -16.96 -8.12 5.77
N LYS A 310 -16.57 -7.59 6.94
CA LYS A 310 -15.32 -7.97 7.61
C LYS A 310 -15.42 -9.39 8.18
N ARG A 311 -14.30 -10.11 8.19
CA ARG A 311 -14.19 -11.47 8.73
C ARG A 311 -14.07 -11.45 10.24
N THR A 312 -14.81 -12.33 10.92
CA THR A 312 -14.75 -12.46 12.38
C THR A 312 -13.51 -13.23 12.82
N ILE A 313 -12.83 -12.73 13.85
CA ILE A 313 -11.75 -13.45 14.53
C ILE A 313 -12.39 -14.37 15.57
N THR A 314 -12.13 -15.66 15.49
CA THR A 314 -12.75 -16.69 16.35
C THR A 314 -11.78 -17.33 17.34
N ARG A 315 -10.52 -16.86 17.37
CA ARG A 315 -9.40 -17.57 18.00
C ARG A 315 -8.40 -16.61 18.64
N SER A 316 -7.71 -17.09 19.68
CA SER A 316 -6.77 -16.34 20.52
C SER A 316 -7.37 -15.02 21.04
N LEU A 317 -8.67 -15.05 21.34
CA LEU A 317 -9.45 -13.89 21.79
C LEU A 317 -9.16 -13.56 23.27
N PRO A 318 -9.42 -12.31 23.71
CA PRO A 318 -9.32 -11.95 25.11
C PRO A 318 -10.31 -12.75 25.97
N LYS A 319 -9.80 -13.45 26.99
CA LYS A 319 -10.62 -14.31 27.86
C LYS A 319 -11.53 -13.52 28.80
N ASP A 320 -11.13 -12.29 29.12
CA ASP A 320 -11.86 -11.33 29.95
C ASP A 320 -13.02 -10.66 29.20
N ARG A 321 -13.15 -10.86 27.88
CA ARG A 321 -14.20 -10.25 27.04
C ARG A 321 -14.90 -11.25 26.11
N PRO A 322 -15.50 -12.33 26.63
CA PRO A 322 -15.99 -13.45 25.81
C PRO A 322 -17.17 -13.12 24.89
N LYS A 323 -17.88 -12.01 25.12
CA LYS A 323 -19.04 -11.59 24.30
C LYS A 323 -18.69 -10.58 23.20
N GLN A 324 -17.44 -10.09 23.18
CA GLN A 324 -17.04 -9.07 22.20
C GLN A 324 -16.60 -9.74 20.90
N GLU A 325 -17.18 -9.32 19.78
CA GLU A 325 -16.73 -9.71 18.45
C GLU A 325 -15.59 -8.82 17.97
N TYR A 326 -14.61 -9.44 17.32
CA TYR A 326 -13.49 -8.74 16.69
C TYR A 326 -13.46 -9.10 15.23
N LYS A 327 -13.20 -8.11 14.36
CA LYS A 327 -13.30 -8.29 12.90
C LYS A 327 -12.09 -7.73 12.18
N VAL A 328 -11.78 -8.31 11.03
CA VAL A 328 -10.66 -7.93 10.18
C VAL A 328 -11.03 -7.90 8.70
N GLY A 329 -10.34 -7.05 7.94
CA GLY A 329 -10.45 -7.01 6.48
C GLY A 329 -9.55 -8.03 5.78
N PHE A 330 -8.76 -7.57 4.80
CA PHE A 330 -7.84 -8.40 4.02
C PHE A 330 -6.48 -8.70 4.70
N VAL A 331 -6.28 -8.27 5.94
CA VAL A 331 -5.16 -8.75 6.79
C VAL A 331 -5.23 -10.29 6.88
N ASP A 332 -4.15 -11.00 7.17
CA ASP A 332 -4.26 -12.48 7.20
C ASP A 332 -5.11 -12.96 8.39
N ALA A 333 -4.82 -12.44 9.58
CA ALA A 333 -5.26 -13.07 10.83
C ALA A 333 -5.78 -12.09 11.88
N PHE A 334 -5.06 -10.99 12.15
CA PHE A 334 -5.36 -10.05 13.23
C PHE A 334 -5.10 -8.60 12.81
N PRO A 335 -5.71 -7.63 13.52
CA PRO A 335 -5.69 -6.20 13.17
C PRO A 335 -4.30 -5.56 13.05
N VAL A 336 -3.39 -5.82 13.98
CA VAL A 336 -2.10 -5.12 14.09
C VAL A 336 -0.98 -6.11 14.34
N ASN A 337 0.14 -5.96 13.63
CA ASN A 337 1.35 -6.75 13.84
C ASN A 337 2.48 -5.93 14.47
N ILE A 338 3.09 -6.46 15.52
CA ILE A 338 4.22 -5.85 16.25
C ILE A 338 5.48 -6.71 16.06
N LEU A 339 6.64 -6.09 15.91
CA LEU A 339 7.93 -6.78 15.79
C LEU A 339 9.07 -5.99 16.44
N GLY A 340 9.88 -6.64 17.29
CA GLY A 340 11.07 -6.05 17.88
C GLY A 340 12.24 -5.99 16.90
N MET A 341 12.94 -4.85 16.83
CA MET A 341 14.14 -4.69 16.00
C MET A 341 15.31 -5.53 16.51
N SER A 342 15.42 -5.74 17.82
CA SER A 342 16.37 -6.67 18.42
C SER A 342 16.13 -8.11 17.99
N SER A 343 14.87 -8.54 17.88
CA SER A 343 14.47 -9.87 17.37
C SER A 343 14.82 -10.08 15.90
N VAL A 344 14.71 -9.03 15.07
CA VAL A 344 15.15 -9.07 13.66
C VAL A 344 16.66 -9.24 13.58
N ARG A 345 17.43 -8.46 14.35
CA ARG A 345 18.90 -8.57 14.39
C ARG A 345 19.36 -9.93 14.90
N ALA A 346 18.76 -10.45 15.97
CA ALA A 346 19.06 -11.80 16.45
C ALA A 346 18.72 -12.89 15.41
N THR A 347 17.69 -12.69 14.59
CA THR A 347 17.40 -13.59 13.45
C THR A 347 18.48 -13.50 12.37
N ASP A 348 18.98 -12.29 12.09
CA ASP A 348 20.09 -12.05 11.16
C ASP A 348 21.40 -12.70 11.63
N ASP A 349 21.69 -12.65 12.94
CA ASP A 349 22.85 -13.27 13.57
C ASP A 349 22.88 -14.79 13.38
N GLU A 350 21.71 -15.43 13.29
CA GLU A 350 21.55 -16.85 13.03
C GLU A 350 21.56 -17.22 11.53
N LEU A 351 21.48 -16.24 10.62
CA LEU A 351 21.54 -16.52 9.18
C LEU A 351 22.90 -17.14 8.81
N PRO A 352 22.93 -18.11 7.86
CA PRO A 352 24.17 -18.63 7.30
C PRO A 352 25.06 -17.52 6.74
N ALA A 353 26.38 -17.67 6.86
CA ALA A 353 27.34 -16.67 6.38
C ALA A 353 27.25 -16.39 4.87
N ASN A 354 26.78 -17.36 4.08
CA ASN A 354 26.57 -17.24 2.64
C ASN A 354 25.16 -16.74 2.25
N ALA A 355 24.27 -16.52 3.22
CA ALA A 355 22.93 -16.02 2.94
C ALA A 355 23.00 -14.59 2.38
N SER A 356 22.25 -14.33 1.31
CA SER A 356 22.21 -13.02 0.66
C SER A 356 21.80 -11.88 1.60
N ALA A 357 20.99 -12.19 2.62
CA ALA A 357 20.50 -11.25 3.61
C ALA A 357 21.40 -11.10 4.86
N LYS A 358 22.46 -11.90 5.01
CA LYS A 358 23.32 -11.89 6.22
C LYS A 358 23.91 -10.49 6.47
N GLY A 359 23.77 -10.01 7.70
CA GLY A 359 24.23 -8.69 8.16
C GLY A 359 23.40 -7.52 7.60
N LYS A 360 22.31 -7.81 6.89
CA LYS A 360 21.42 -6.84 6.26
C LYS A 360 19.99 -7.38 6.12
N LEU A 361 19.53 -8.16 7.10
CA LEU A 361 18.18 -8.71 7.09
C LEU A 361 17.17 -7.57 7.28
N ASP A 362 16.52 -7.16 6.19
CA ASP A 362 15.55 -6.06 6.20
C ASP A 362 14.28 -6.42 6.97
N ALA A 363 13.98 -5.67 8.04
CA ALA A 363 12.83 -5.89 8.90
C ALA A 363 11.49 -5.83 8.14
N ARG A 364 11.44 -5.07 7.02
CA ARG A 364 10.23 -4.91 6.20
C ARG A 364 9.80 -6.22 5.53
N ARG A 365 10.69 -7.21 5.42
CA ARG A 365 10.37 -8.59 4.99
C ARG A 365 9.27 -9.24 5.83
N PHE A 366 9.16 -8.87 7.11
CA PHE A 366 8.18 -9.43 8.05
C PHE A 366 6.85 -8.69 8.07
N ARG A 367 6.77 -7.54 7.37
CA ARG A 367 5.54 -6.76 7.16
C ARG A 367 4.78 -6.41 8.44
N ALA A 368 5.51 -6.10 9.50
CA ALA A 368 4.91 -5.58 10.73
C ALA A 368 4.33 -4.18 10.50
N ASN A 369 3.32 -3.83 11.30
CA ASN A 369 2.73 -2.49 11.33
C ASN A 369 3.46 -1.60 12.32
N VAL A 370 3.87 -2.16 13.47
CA VAL A 370 4.60 -1.45 14.53
C VAL A 370 5.93 -2.14 14.75
N TYR A 371 7.02 -1.42 14.49
CA TYR A 371 8.37 -1.86 14.82
C TYR A 371 8.76 -1.27 16.16
N VAL A 372 9.36 -2.08 17.03
CA VAL A 372 9.66 -1.73 18.42
C VAL A 372 11.16 -1.70 18.64
N THR A 373 11.62 -0.72 19.42
CA THR A 373 12.98 -0.67 19.98
C THR A 373 12.93 -0.57 21.50
N GLY A 374 14.07 -0.64 22.17
CA GLY A 374 14.17 -0.59 23.64
C GLY A 374 13.83 -1.91 24.33
N THR A 375 13.88 -3.03 23.60
CA THR A 375 13.64 -4.39 24.12
C THR A 375 14.80 -5.32 23.83
N PRO A 376 15.12 -6.28 24.73
CA PRO A 376 15.96 -7.43 24.40
C PRO A 376 15.36 -8.25 23.24
N PRO A 377 16.18 -9.04 22.51
CA PRO A 377 15.66 -9.93 21.48
C PRO A 377 14.56 -10.84 22.00
N PHE A 378 13.46 -10.90 21.24
CA PHE A 378 12.30 -11.75 21.47
C PHE A 378 11.50 -11.45 22.75
N GLU A 379 11.77 -10.35 23.45
CA GLU A 379 11.02 -10.01 24.67
C GLU A 379 9.53 -9.81 24.40
N GLU A 380 9.16 -9.39 23.18
CA GLU A 380 7.76 -9.26 22.77
C GLU A 380 6.99 -10.59 22.78
N ASP A 381 7.67 -11.74 22.72
CA ASP A 381 7.04 -13.07 22.70
C ASP A 381 6.24 -13.39 23.97
N LYS A 382 6.44 -12.62 25.05
CA LYS A 382 5.80 -12.82 26.36
C LYS A 382 4.62 -11.88 26.58
N TRP A 383 4.45 -10.84 25.78
CA TRP A 383 3.44 -9.81 26.07
C TRP A 383 2.04 -10.37 25.86
N LYS A 384 1.15 -10.22 26.85
CA LYS A 384 -0.26 -10.60 26.77
C LYS A 384 -1.17 -9.39 26.62
N LYS A 385 -0.81 -8.28 27.25
CA LYS A 385 -1.58 -7.05 27.25
C LYS A 385 -0.64 -5.85 27.34
N ILE A 386 -0.89 -4.85 26.50
CA ILE A 386 -0.05 -3.64 26.41
C ILE A 386 -0.89 -2.37 26.33
N LEU A 387 -0.32 -1.25 26.76
CA LEU A 387 -0.78 0.10 26.42
C LEU A 387 0.12 0.66 25.31
N LEU A 388 -0.50 1.20 24.26
CA LEU A 388 0.21 1.82 23.14
C LEU A 388 -0.61 2.96 22.54
N GLY A 389 -0.08 4.18 22.58
CA GLY A 389 -0.77 5.35 22.05
C GLY A 389 -2.03 5.69 22.84
N ARG A 390 -3.02 6.27 22.16
CA ARG A 390 -4.21 6.87 22.80
C ARG A 390 -5.49 6.40 22.13
N ARG A 391 -6.52 6.08 22.93
CA ARG A 391 -7.89 5.83 22.44
C ARG A 391 -8.74 7.08 22.61
N ILE A 392 -9.66 7.29 21.68
CA ILE A 392 -10.62 8.39 21.68
C ILE A 392 -12.02 7.80 21.71
N GLY A 393 -12.87 8.31 22.60
CA GLY A 393 -14.27 7.91 22.67
C GLY A 393 -15.17 9.05 23.11
N ARG A 394 -16.45 8.73 23.28
CA ARG A 394 -17.46 9.65 23.78
C ARG A 394 -18.32 8.95 24.81
N ASP A 395 -18.53 9.58 25.96
CA ASP A 395 -19.43 9.15 27.02
C ASP A 395 -20.44 10.28 27.36
N GLU A 396 -21.16 10.14 28.47
CA GLU A 396 -22.13 11.13 28.95
C GLU A 396 -21.46 12.46 29.33
N GLN A 397 -20.18 12.43 29.68
CA GLN A 397 -19.39 13.60 30.11
C GLN A 397 -18.72 14.31 28.92
N GLY A 398 -18.62 13.66 27.77
CA GLY A 398 -18.19 14.27 26.52
C GLY A 398 -17.17 13.43 25.76
N LEU A 399 -16.28 14.09 25.02
CA LEU A 399 -15.16 13.42 24.35
C LEU A 399 -14.06 13.15 25.38
N PHE A 400 -13.54 11.93 25.41
CA PHE A 400 -12.40 11.56 26.24
C PHE A 400 -11.24 11.04 25.39
N GLU A 401 -10.03 11.19 25.95
CA GLU A 401 -8.81 10.59 25.42
C GLU A 401 -8.04 9.92 26.56
N THR A 402 -7.79 8.62 26.45
CA THR A 402 -7.09 7.81 27.46
C THR A 402 -6.06 6.89 26.80
N GLU A 403 -5.31 6.13 27.60
CA GLU A 403 -4.40 5.11 27.09
C GLU A 403 -5.15 4.02 26.32
N ALA A 404 -4.54 3.55 25.23
CA ALA A 404 -5.14 2.55 24.35
C ALA A 404 -4.61 1.15 24.70
N GLU A 405 -5.50 0.30 25.21
CA GLU A 405 -5.20 -1.10 25.57
C GLU A 405 -5.30 -2.01 24.34
N TYR A 406 -4.33 -2.92 24.20
CA TYR A 406 -4.33 -3.97 23.19
C TYR A 406 -4.18 -5.33 23.86
N HIS A 407 -4.95 -6.31 23.38
CA HIS A 407 -4.72 -7.72 23.65
C HIS A 407 -3.67 -8.24 22.67
N VAL A 408 -2.62 -8.84 23.20
CA VAL A 408 -1.64 -9.55 22.38
C VAL A 408 -2.14 -10.97 22.23
N ALA A 409 -2.62 -11.31 21.04
CA ALA A 409 -3.34 -12.53 20.78
C ALA A 409 -2.40 -13.74 20.75
N CYS A 410 -1.42 -13.72 19.85
CA CYS A 410 -0.53 -14.84 19.62
C CYS A 410 0.77 -14.43 18.94
N ARG A 411 1.74 -15.34 18.97
CA ARG A 411 2.97 -15.22 18.18
C ARG A 411 2.63 -15.35 16.69
N THR A 412 3.31 -14.60 15.84
CA THR A 412 3.05 -14.59 14.40
C THR A 412 3.72 -15.78 13.73
N ALA A 413 2.95 -16.81 13.41
CA ALA A 413 3.40 -17.89 12.56
C ALA A 413 3.86 -17.35 11.20
N ARG A 414 5.10 -17.66 10.82
CA ARG A 414 5.73 -17.19 9.59
C ARG A 414 5.61 -18.25 8.50
N CYS A 415 5.45 -17.76 7.27
CA CYS A 415 5.53 -18.54 6.03
C CYS A 415 6.77 -18.09 5.24
N THR A 416 6.93 -18.53 3.99
CA THR A 416 8.06 -18.14 3.12
C THR A 416 7.99 -16.69 2.59
N LEU A 417 7.03 -15.89 3.06
CA LEU A 417 6.88 -14.49 2.64
C LEU A 417 8.14 -13.65 2.90
N PRO A 418 8.80 -13.73 4.08
CA PRO A 418 9.99 -12.94 4.37
C PRO A 418 11.19 -13.23 3.47
N ASN A 419 11.15 -14.30 2.67
CA ASN A 419 12.21 -14.60 1.72
C ASN A 419 12.27 -13.59 0.56
N VAL A 420 11.19 -12.85 0.32
CA VAL A 420 11.15 -11.80 -0.71
C VAL A 420 11.82 -10.54 -0.20
N ASP A 421 12.84 -10.09 -0.92
CA ASP A 421 13.50 -8.82 -0.66
C ASP A 421 12.61 -7.62 -1.06
N PRO A 422 12.30 -6.69 -0.15
CA PRO A 422 11.35 -5.61 -0.41
C PRO A 422 11.89 -4.51 -1.35
N GLU A 423 13.21 -4.43 -1.58
CA GLU A 423 13.81 -3.47 -2.51
C GLU A 423 13.93 -4.05 -3.92
N THR A 424 14.41 -5.28 -4.01
CA THR A 424 14.71 -5.91 -5.31
C THR A 424 13.55 -6.75 -5.86
N GLY A 425 12.60 -7.16 -5.00
CA GLY A 425 11.55 -8.11 -5.35
C GLY A 425 12.05 -9.52 -5.66
N VAL A 426 13.31 -9.83 -5.35
CA VAL A 426 13.89 -11.16 -5.55
C VAL A 426 13.55 -12.04 -4.35
N LYS A 427 13.02 -13.23 -4.62
CA LYS A 427 12.70 -14.23 -3.60
C LYS A 427 13.90 -15.15 -3.38
N ASP A 428 14.47 -15.12 -2.19
CA ASP A 428 15.46 -16.10 -1.78
C ASP A 428 14.80 -17.48 -1.66
N ARG A 429 15.51 -18.53 -2.06
CA ARG A 429 14.98 -19.89 -2.06
C ARG A 429 14.66 -20.37 -0.64
N ASN A 430 15.49 -19.99 0.34
CA ASN A 430 15.48 -20.58 1.68
C ASN A 430 15.32 -19.53 2.78
N GLU A 431 16.06 -18.42 2.70
CA GLU A 431 16.23 -17.51 3.84
C GLU A 431 15.31 -16.29 3.81
N PRO A 432 14.86 -15.79 4.97
CA PRO A 432 15.19 -16.23 6.33
C PRO A 432 14.31 -17.36 6.88
N TYR A 433 13.37 -17.90 6.08
CA TYR A 433 12.40 -18.88 6.57
C TYR A 433 13.03 -20.17 7.08
N THR A 434 14.07 -20.68 6.41
CA THR A 434 14.80 -21.88 6.87
C THR A 434 15.48 -21.65 8.22
N THR A 435 16.14 -20.51 8.41
CA THR A 435 16.74 -20.16 9.71
C THR A 435 15.69 -20.06 10.81
N LEU A 436 14.59 -19.35 10.57
CA LEU A 436 13.46 -19.29 11.51
C LEU A 436 12.91 -20.69 11.84
N GLY A 437 12.81 -21.57 10.85
CA GLY A 437 12.39 -22.96 11.04
C GLY A 437 13.29 -23.76 11.98
N LYS A 438 14.57 -23.39 12.12
CA LYS A 438 15.53 -24.03 13.03
C LYS A 438 15.54 -23.39 14.41
N THR A 439 15.43 -22.07 14.48
CA THR A 439 15.69 -21.31 15.73
C THR A 439 14.42 -20.82 16.42
N ARG A 440 13.28 -20.79 15.71
CA ARG A 440 12.09 -20.03 16.13
C ARG A 440 10.78 -20.83 16.13
N LYS A 441 10.83 -22.16 16.29
CA LYS A 441 9.63 -22.98 16.57
C LYS A 441 9.25 -22.94 18.05
N VAL A 442 8.94 -21.74 18.53
CA VAL A 442 8.76 -21.43 19.97
C VAL A 442 7.31 -21.50 20.45
N ASP A 443 6.37 -21.85 19.58
CA ASP A 443 4.95 -21.95 19.93
C ASP A 443 4.42 -23.34 19.53
N GLU A 444 4.08 -24.16 20.52
CA GLU A 444 3.56 -25.51 20.31
C GLU A 444 2.28 -25.52 19.46
N GLY A 445 1.43 -24.51 19.63
CA GLY A 445 0.19 -24.40 18.87
C GLY A 445 0.40 -24.06 17.39
N ALA A 446 1.54 -23.43 17.07
CA ALA A 446 1.91 -23.06 15.71
C ALA A 446 2.69 -24.17 14.99
N TYR A 447 3.13 -25.23 15.68
CA TYR A 447 3.97 -26.28 15.08
C TYR A 447 3.32 -26.88 13.81
N PRO A 448 4.09 -27.06 12.72
CA PRO A 448 5.56 -26.93 12.60
C PRO A 448 6.05 -25.52 12.19
N HIS A 449 5.19 -24.50 12.21
CA HIS A 449 5.57 -23.15 11.80
C HIS A 449 6.46 -22.47 12.84
N SER A 450 7.46 -21.72 12.35
CA SER A 450 8.27 -20.82 13.16
C SER A 450 7.55 -19.50 13.41
N CYS A 451 7.81 -18.85 14.54
CA CYS A 451 7.17 -17.59 14.92
C CYS A 451 8.18 -16.45 15.12
N LEU A 452 7.80 -15.25 14.69
CA LEU A 452 8.56 -14.03 14.94
C LEU A 452 7.61 -12.83 15.01
N GLY A 453 7.64 -12.02 16.06
CA GLY A 453 6.73 -10.90 16.27
C GLY A 453 5.31 -11.33 16.67
N MET A 454 4.46 -10.38 17.03
CA MET A 454 3.20 -10.59 17.73
C MET A 454 1.99 -10.06 16.97
N GLN A 455 0.88 -10.78 17.05
CA GLN A 455 -0.42 -10.35 16.54
C GLN A 455 -1.22 -9.72 17.68
N THR A 456 -1.78 -8.54 17.47
CA THR A 456 -2.53 -7.80 18.50
C THR A 456 -3.91 -7.36 18.02
N ILE A 457 -4.81 -7.20 18.99
CA ILE A 457 -6.20 -6.79 18.82
C ILE A 457 -6.41 -5.50 19.65
N PRO A 458 -6.77 -4.37 19.01
CA PRO A 458 -7.20 -3.17 19.73
C PRO A 458 -8.42 -3.47 20.59
N LEU A 459 -8.42 -3.07 21.86
CA LEU A 459 -9.55 -3.25 22.78
C LEU A 459 -10.45 -2.00 22.87
N PHE A 460 -10.45 -1.21 21.80
CA PHE A 460 -11.12 0.08 21.64
C PHE A 460 -11.52 0.30 20.17
N GLU A 461 -12.47 1.21 19.95
CA GLU A 461 -13.01 1.47 18.60
C GLU A 461 -12.17 2.43 17.76
N ARG A 462 -11.65 3.50 18.37
CA ARG A 462 -10.86 4.53 17.70
C ARG A 462 -9.72 5.00 18.58
N GLY A 463 -8.58 5.25 17.97
CA GLY A 463 -7.39 5.76 18.63
C GLY A 463 -6.33 6.21 17.64
N PHE A 464 -5.15 6.52 18.16
CA PHE A 464 -3.99 6.88 17.37
C PHE A 464 -2.70 6.40 18.04
N ILE A 465 -1.71 6.11 17.20
CA ILE A 465 -0.35 5.74 17.58
C ILE A 465 0.64 6.61 16.81
N ARG A 466 1.79 6.90 17.40
CA ARG A 466 2.88 7.71 16.83
C ARG A 466 4.23 7.02 16.99
N VAL A 467 5.15 7.33 16.09
CA VAL A 467 6.55 6.99 16.28
C VAL A 467 7.06 7.68 17.55
N GLY A 468 7.77 6.93 18.39
CA GLY A 468 8.24 7.37 19.70
C GLY A 468 7.25 7.17 20.85
N ASP A 469 6.00 6.74 20.59
CA ASP A 469 5.09 6.42 21.69
C ASP A 469 5.68 5.26 22.53
N PRO A 470 5.66 5.36 23.88
CA PRO A 470 6.09 4.27 24.75
C PRO A 470 5.09 3.12 24.68
N ILE A 471 5.58 1.91 24.95
CA ILE A 471 4.78 0.70 25.10
C ILE A 471 4.92 0.24 26.54
N GLU A 472 3.82 0.27 27.28
CA GLU A 472 3.74 -0.27 28.63
C GLU A 472 3.19 -1.70 28.58
N VAL A 473 3.88 -2.65 29.20
CA VAL A 473 3.45 -4.04 29.26
C VAL A 473 2.67 -4.25 30.55
N LEU A 474 1.37 -4.52 30.43
CA LEU A 474 0.47 -4.71 31.56
C LEU A 474 0.45 -6.16 32.06
N GLU A 475 0.64 -7.11 31.15
CA GLU A 475 0.58 -8.53 31.45
C GLU A 475 1.56 -9.31 30.56
N THR A 476 2.26 -10.28 31.16
CA THR A 476 3.16 -11.21 30.47
C THR A 476 2.76 -12.66 30.73
N GLY A 477 3.08 -13.56 29.80
CA GLY A 477 2.83 -14.98 29.95
C GLY A 477 3.08 -15.74 28.66
N GLU A 478 2.74 -17.03 28.67
CA GLU A 478 2.92 -17.88 27.50
C GLU A 478 1.82 -17.69 26.45
N HIS A 479 2.20 -17.90 25.19
CA HIS A 479 1.26 -18.05 24.09
C HIS A 479 1.21 -19.48 23.60
N ARG A 480 0.00 -19.86 23.20
CA ARG A 480 -0.25 -21.06 22.41
C ARG A 480 -1.13 -20.62 21.24
N TYR A 481 -0.59 -20.69 20.03
CA TYR A 481 -1.30 -20.32 18.83
C TYR A 481 -2.50 -21.25 18.63
N GLU A 482 -3.68 -20.65 18.50
CA GLU A 482 -4.87 -21.39 18.08
C GLU A 482 -4.89 -21.39 16.56
N LYS A 483 -4.88 -22.59 15.97
CA LYS A 483 -4.76 -22.74 14.52
C LYS A 483 -5.93 -22.08 13.80
N MET A 484 -5.61 -21.41 12.69
CA MET A 484 -6.62 -20.78 11.83
C MET A 484 -7.49 -21.82 11.14
N PHE A 485 -6.94 -23.01 10.88
CA PHE A 485 -7.63 -24.13 10.24
C PHE A 485 -7.31 -25.42 11.03
N PRO A 486 -8.30 -26.30 11.25
CA PRO A 486 -8.09 -27.57 11.95
C PRO A 486 -7.02 -28.46 11.30
#